data_AF-A0A2E1W6E2-F1
#
_entry.id   AF-A0A2E1W6E2-F1
#
_cell.length_a   1.000
_cell.length_b   1.000
_cell.length_c   1.000
_cell.angle_alpha   90.00
_cell.angle_beta   90.00
_cell.angle_gamma   90.00
#
_symmetry.space_group_name_H-M   'P 1'
#
loop_
_entity.id
_entity.type
_entity.pdbx_description
1 polymer ?
#
loop_
_entity_poly.entity_id
_entity_poly.type
_entity_poly.pdbx_seq_one_letter_code
_entity_poly.pdbx_strand_id
1 'polypeptide(L)'
;MKTTLICLLISLFCFTAFSQNYVKLKYNENIDLSENLSFIIGFEYHTKKNKVKQKGKYFNKSGHIESFNLTVIGGKYYEGSGEVVIHQKTAKNNNYSIVFIYNHPLNKKIQVKDTLKLPVLTGLKMGNVFQNNLYRNGKYSMNLEATFSNGKTKIIPKDEIYSLLKQNDINMEVNGGKIVPEGEVKINSLSNDSLSNFVAFKYSSKDSNFRTSVDSFQITDLVDINILPTTFSYDFINKLEAIATFENGKQEKLTGDNLQSILNGYGIKTSSKKGEIINGNFSTFQFSERQPNSATIHLESNRINKDYNFPIILDKSYSYIFGGKETRSFNGTQGDNVTINISEIPNQKEIFKIDISSTNIIETIHLNPIHGNLKIESIGSNGSKGRNGRDGRDEFENSVATEGQNGGDGGDGGNGGNINIHLPKSFTKYIHALKLTNNGGIGGPGGSGGIGGVFSDDDGGAESWLSDILLIPRMNSGIPGKPGRNGRNGEINFIYF
;
A
#
# COMPACT_ATOMS: atom_id res chain seq x y z
N MET A 1 108.92 46.25 -7.93
CA MET A 1 108.11 46.12 -9.16
C MET A 1 107.04 45.06 -8.94
N LYS A 2 105.87 45.29 -9.54
CA LYS A 2 104.60 44.63 -9.22
C LYS A 2 104.59 43.12 -9.46
N THR A 3 103.87 42.52 -8.54
CA THR A 3 103.39 41.16 -8.34
C THR A 3 102.65 40.54 -9.54
N THR A 4 102.73 39.20 -9.59
CA THR A 4 101.72 38.24 -10.10
C THR A 4 101.41 38.18 -11.60
N LEU A 5 101.87 37.09 -12.23
CA LEU A 5 101.16 36.42 -13.32
C LEU A 5 101.64 34.97 -13.46
N ILE A 6 100.91 34.01 -12.88
CA ILE A 6 100.80 32.65 -13.43
C ILE A 6 99.37 32.20 -13.17
N CYS A 7 98.51 32.27 -14.19
CA CYS A 7 97.24 31.54 -14.22
C CYS A 7 97.36 30.48 -15.31
N LEU A 8 97.60 29.26 -14.84
CA LEU A 8 97.70 28.03 -15.58
C LEU A 8 96.29 27.53 -15.90
N LEU A 9 95.97 27.36 -17.19
CA LEU A 9 94.91 26.47 -17.63
C LEU A 9 95.41 25.03 -17.50
N ILE A 10 94.68 24.18 -16.77
CA ILE A 10 94.30 22.79 -17.11
C ILE A 10 93.22 22.31 -16.11
N SER A 11 92.05 21.98 -16.67
CA SER A 11 90.99 21.02 -16.29
C SER A 11 90.43 20.87 -14.85
N LEU A 12 89.09 20.75 -14.83
CA LEU A 12 88.24 20.02 -13.88
C LEU A 12 88.15 20.53 -12.43
N PHE A 13 86.99 21.08 -12.06
CA PHE A 13 86.11 20.51 -11.02
C PHE A 13 84.82 21.36 -10.91
N CYS A 14 83.70 20.72 -11.23
CA CYS A 14 82.40 20.86 -10.58
C CYS A 14 82.13 22.12 -9.74
N PHE A 15 81.44 23.11 -10.31
CA PHE A 15 80.40 23.81 -9.56
C PHE A 15 79.05 23.26 -10.01
N THR A 16 78.75 22.09 -9.47
CA THR A 16 77.41 21.50 -9.43
C THR A 16 76.41 22.54 -8.95
N ALA A 17 75.30 22.65 -9.68
CA ALA A 17 74.03 23.08 -9.12
C ALA A 17 73.90 22.50 -7.71
N PHE A 18 73.83 23.35 -6.68
CA PHE A 18 73.41 22.90 -5.36
C PHE A 18 71.97 22.44 -5.51
N SER A 19 71.84 21.15 -5.77
CA SER A 19 70.59 20.46 -6.05
C SER A 19 69.57 20.78 -4.97
N GLN A 20 68.32 20.88 -5.41
CA GLN A 20 67.05 20.96 -4.68
C GLN A 20 66.83 19.84 -3.64
N ASN A 21 67.89 19.13 -3.22
CA ASN A 21 67.86 17.94 -2.37
C ASN A 21 67.41 18.21 -0.94
N TYR A 22 67.16 19.46 -0.55
CA TYR A 22 66.85 19.77 0.83
C TYR A 22 65.37 19.67 1.16
N VAL A 23 64.42 19.98 0.29
CA VAL A 23 62.96 19.93 0.60
C VAL A 23 62.16 19.42 -0.62
N LYS A 24 61.30 18.43 -0.41
CA LYS A 24 60.34 17.88 -1.38
C LYS A 24 58.92 18.02 -0.84
N LEU A 25 57.98 18.38 -1.71
CA LEU A 25 56.55 18.28 -1.40
C LEU A 25 56.12 16.82 -1.54
N LYS A 26 55.37 16.32 -0.56
CA LYS A 26 54.77 14.99 -0.61
C LYS A 26 53.26 15.12 -0.47
N TYR A 27 52.55 14.46 -1.36
CA TYR A 27 51.09 14.40 -1.38
C TYR A 27 50.66 13.01 -0.88
N ASN A 28 49.47 12.90 -0.31
CA ASN A 28 48.92 11.59 0.04
C ASN A 28 48.69 10.74 -1.23
N GLU A 29 49.29 9.55 -1.28
CA GLU A 29 49.21 8.66 -2.46
C GLU A 29 47.79 8.12 -2.66
N ASN A 30 46.96 8.14 -1.61
CA ASN A 30 45.55 7.77 -1.64
C ASN A 30 44.59 8.94 -1.90
N ILE A 31 45.08 10.14 -2.28
CA ILE A 31 44.16 11.28 -2.51
C ILE A 31 43.16 10.90 -3.62
N ASP A 32 41.89 10.97 -3.26
CA ASP A 32 40.78 10.99 -4.19
C ASP A 32 40.39 12.46 -4.44
N LEU A 33 40.95 13.02 -5.52
CA LEU A 33 40.70 14.41 -5.93
C LEU A 33 39.36 14.55 -6.67
N SER A 34 38.57 13.48 -6.79
CA SER A 34 37.24 13.53 -7.39
C SER A 34 36.18 14.17 -6.49
N GLU A 35 36.40 14.16 -5.17
CA GLU A 35 35.42 14.65 -4.19
C GLU A 35 35.76 16.03 -3.62
N ASN A 36 37.06 16.34 -3.53
CA ASN A 36 37.50 17.53 -2.80
C ASN A 36 38.41 18.42 -3.66
N LEU A 37 38.00 19.68 -3.79
CA LEU A 37 38.92 20.78 -4.13
C LEU A 37 39.93 21.06 -3.01
N SER A 38 39.83 20.30 -1.90
CA SER A 38 40.80 20.29 -0.83
C SER A 38 41.56 18.96 -0.73
N PHE A 39 42.86 19.05 -0.50
CA PHE A 39 43.71 17.88 -0.30
C PHE A 39 44.86 18.21 0.63
N ILE A 40 45.40 17.18 1.28
CA ILE A 40 46.43 17.33 2.31
C ILE A 40 47.80 17.18 1.68
N ILE A 41 48.70 18.10 2.06
CA ILE A 41 50.09 18.10 1.62
C ILE A 41 51.04 18.05 2.82
N GLY A 42 52.22 17.48 2.62
CA GLY A 42 53.29 17.43 3.60
C GLY A 42 54.65 17.79 3.00
N PHE A 43 55.64 17.98 3.88
CA PHE A 43 57.03 18.27 3.49
C PHE A 43 57.97 17.15 3.94
N GLU A 44 58.87 16.77 3.05
CA GLU A 44 60.01 15.91 3.33
C GLU A 44 61.29 16.72 3.14
N TYR A 45 62.22 16.69 4.10
CA TYR A 45 63.48 17.41 3.95
C TYR A 45 64.68 16.58 4.41
N HIS A 46 65.82 16.77 3.74
CA HIS A 46 67.07 16.08 4.08
C HIS A 46 67.90 16.94 5.02
N THR A 47 68.49 16.35 6.05
CA THR A 47 69.48 17.04 6.89
C THR A 47 70.88 16.93 6.29
N LYS A 48 71.85 17.78 6.71
CA LYS A 48 73.29 17.70 6.35
C LYS A 48 73.93 16.30 6.48
N LYS A 49 73.28 15.35 7.17
CA LYS A 49 73.69 13.95 7.34
C LYS A 49 72.97 12.97 6.39
N ASN A 50 72.34 13.44 5.31
CA ASN A 50 71.51 12.67 4.36
C ASN A 50 70.36 11.85 4.97
N LYS A 51 70.05 12.05 6.26
CA LYS A 51 68.87 11.45 6.90
C LYS A 51 67.61 12.23 6.51
N VAL A 52 66.64 11.50 5.96
CA VAL A 52 65.28 12.00 5.69
C VAL A 52 64.60 12.31 7.01
N LYS A 53 64.12 13.54 7.18
CA LYS A 53 63.24 13.94 8.29
C LYS A 53 61.93 14.45 7.70
N GLN A 54 60.81 13.84 8.09
CA GLN A 54 59.47 14.29 7.70
C GLN A 54 58.95 15.27 8.76
N LYS A 55 58.47 16.45 8.34
CA LYS A 55 57.79 17.41 9.22
C LYS A 55 56.56 17.98 8.52
N GLY A 56 55.39 17.77 9.14
CA GLY A 56 54.08 18.22 8.65
C GLY A 56 53.00 17.20 8.99
N LYS A 57 51.77 17.67 9.28
CA LYS A 57 50.58 16.82 9.49
C LYS A 57 50.07 16.41 8.09
N TYR A 58 50.33 15.26 7.48
CA TYR A 58 50.80 13.96 7.94
C TYR A 58 51.52 13.26 6.78
N PHE A 59 52.69 12.65 7.04
CA PHE A 59 52.93 11.19 7.07
C PHE A 59 54.01 10.96 8.16
N ASN A 60 53.73 10.05 9.11
CA ASN A 60 54.53 9.62 10.28
C ASN A 60 55.47 10.64 10.99
N LYS A 61 54.81 11.53 11.77
CA LYS A 61 55.23 12.49 12.83
C LYS A 61 56.66 12.33 13.42
N SER A 62 57.40 13.39 13.78
CA SER A 62 57.04 14.36 14.85
C SER A 62 57.81 15.70 14.84
N GLY A 63 57.21 16.74 15.44
CA GLY A 63 57.90 17.92 15.98
C GLY A 63 57.39 19.28 15.48
N HIS A 64 57.39 20.26 16.40
CA HIS A 64 56.95 21.65 16.22
C HIS A 64 57.42 22.31 14.91
N ILE A 65 56.50 23.12 14.36
CA ILE A 65 56.62 23.91 13.14
C ILE A 65 57.29 25.25 13.49
N GLU A 66 58.46 25.52 12.92
CA GLU A 66 58.85 26.89 12.59
C GLU A 66 58.11 27.28 11.31
N SER A 67 57.59 28.51 11.24
CA SER A 67 56.69 28.97 10.18
C SER A 67 57.28 28.80 8.77
N PHE A 68 56.63 27.95 7.97
CA PHE A 68 56.90 27.82 6.54
C PHE A 68 55.82 28.57 5.76
N ASN A 69 56.23 29.57 4.98
CA ASN A 69 55.29 30.32 4.14
C ASN A 69 55.11 29.57 2.80
N LEU A 70 54.03 28.80 2.70
CA LEU A 70 53.60 28.19 1.44
C LEU A 70 52.57 29.09 0.75
N THR A 71 52.82 29.42 -0.51
CA THR A 71 51.85 30.08 -1.37
C THR A 71 51.35 29.11 -2.43
N VAL A 72 50.03 28.95 -2.50
CA VAL A 72 49.36 28.16 -3.54
C VAL A 72 48.85 29.15 -4.58
N ILE A 73 49.26 29.01 -5.83
CA ILE A 73 48.81 29.93 -6.88
C ILE A 73 47.30 29.70 -7.11
N GLY A 74 46.50 30.69 -6.72
CA GLY A 74 45.04 30.69 -6.87
C GLY A 74 44.30 29.70 -5.96
N GLY A 75 44.91 29.36 -4.83
CA GLY A 75 44.30 28.62 -3.72
C GLY A 75 44.77 29.14 -2.37
N LYS A 76 44.38 28.45 -1.29
CA LYS A 76 44.75 28.77 0.08
C LYS A 76 45.32 27.53 0.77
N TYR A 77 46.43 27.72 1.48
CA TYR A 77 47.01 26.70 2.36
C TYR A 77 46.68 27.01 3.82
N TYR A 78 46.32 25.97 4.57
CA TYR A 78 45.99 26.06 5.99
C TYR A 78 47.12 25.43 6.81
N GLU A 79 48.01 26.28 7.33
CA GLU A 79 49.26 25.88 8.00
C GLU A 79 49.07 24.91 9.18
N GLY A 80 47.92 24.95 9.86
CA GLY A 80 47.62 24.07 11.01
C GLY A 80 47.10 22.67 10.64
N SER A 81 46.49 22.51 9.47
CA SER A 81 45.92 21.25 8.99
C SER A 81 46.74 20.60 7.88
N GLY A 82 47.59 21.36 7.17
CA GLY A 82 48.25 20.91 5.95
C GLY A 82 47.31 20.87 4.75
N GLU A 83 46.08 21.37 4.89
CA GLU A 83 45.06 21.35 3.85
C GLU A 83 45.30 22.47 2.84
N VAL A 84 45.18 22.13 1.56
CA VAL A 84 45.19 23.08 0.44
C VAL A 84 43.81 23.09 -0.16
N VAL A 85 43.17 24.25 -0.24
CA VAL A 85 41.88 24.46 -0.92
C VAL A 85 42.11 25.28 -2.18
N ILE A 86 41.57 24.84 -3.31
CA ILE A 86 41.78 25.51 -4.61
C ILE A 86 40.46 25.85 -5.26
N HIS A 87 40.36 27.04 -5.83
CA HIS A 87 39.19 27.41 -6.63
C HIS A 87 39.19 26.66 -7.96
N GLN A 88 38.09 25.99 -8.27
CA GLN A 88 37.96 25.18 -9.49
C GLN A 88 38.23 25.97 -10.78
N LYS A 89 37.77 27.22 -10.87
CA LYS A 89 38.04 28.09 -12.02
C LYS A 89 39.54 28.31 -12.23
N THR A 90 40.29 28.46 -11.15
CA THR A 90 41.76 28.58 -11.19
C THR A 90 42.39 27.27 -11.64
N ALA A 91 41.92 26.13 -11.12
CA ALA A 91 42.40 24.81 -11.56
C ALA A 91 42.17 24.63 -13.06
N LYS A 92 40.96 24.93 -13.58
CA LYS A 92 40.64 24.91 -15.02
C LYS A 92 41.58 25.81 -15.83
N ASN A 93 41.78 27.07 -15.41
CA ASN A 93 42.64 28.02 -16.11
C ASN A 93 44.11 27.58 -16.18
N ASN A 94 44.58 26.80 -15.21
CA ASN A 94 45.93 26.27 -15.15
C ASN A 94 46.02 24.84 -15.73
N ASN A 95 45.09 24.43 -16.60
CA ASN A 95 45.03 23.09 -17.18
C ASN A 95 45.09 21.98 -16.11
N TYR A 96 44.30 22.16 -15.05
CA TYR A 96 44.19 21.30 -13.87
C TYR A 96 45.52 21.05 -13.16
N SER A 97 46.49 21.95 -13.34
CA SER A 97 47.79 21.92 -12.66
C SER A 97 47.81 22.90 -11.50
N ILE A 98 48.35 22.46 -10.37
CA ILE A 98 48.45 23.26 -9.16
C ILE A 98 49.91 23.58 -8.93
N VAL A 99 50.21 24.87 -8.86
CA VAL A 99 51.56 25.35 -8.65
C VAL A 99 51.75 25.75 -7.19
N PHE A 100 52.75 25.14 -6.57
CA PHE A 100 53.17 25.46 -5.21
C PHE A 100 54.44 26.31 -5.23
N ILE A 101 54.48 27.33 -4.38
CA ILE A 101 55.66 28.16 -4.15
C ILE A 101 56.00 28.09 -2.66
N TYR A 102 57.21 27.62 -2.37
CA TYR A 102 57.73 27.50 -1.02
C TYR A 102 58.81 28.55 -0.72
N ASN A 103 58.74 29.17 0.46
CA ASN A 103 59.77 30.08 0.99
C ASN A 103 60.35 29.54 2.31
N HIS A 104 61.64 29.17 2.31
CA HIS A 104 62.34 28.62 3.49
C HIS A 104 62.68 29.72 4.52
N PRO A 105 62.44 29.52 5.84
CA PRO A 105 62.71 30.54 6.87
C PRO A 105 64.20 30.82 7.13
N LEU A 106 65.08 29.81 7.00
CA LEU A 106 66.53 29.94 7.31
C LEU A 106 67.45 30.30 6.12
N ASN A 107 66.95 30.46 4.88
CA ASN A 107 67.78 30.74 3.70
C ASN A 107 67.14 31.83 2.85
N LYS A 108 67.94 32.81 2.38
CA LYS A 108 67.46 33.85 1.45
C LYS A 108 67.06 33.20 0.11
N LYS A 109 65.74 32.98 -0.04
CA LYS A 109 64.97 32.61 -1.24
C LYS A 109 65.43 31.36 -1.99
N ILE A 110 64.97 30.20 -1.52
CA ILE A 110 64.90 28.99 -2.36
C ILE A 110 63.44 28.82 -2.76
N GLN A 111 63.12 29.18 -4.01
CA GLN A 111 61.80 28.94 -4.58
C GLN A 111 61.77 27.51 -5.14
N VAL A 112 61.06 26.62 -4.47
CA VAL A 112 60.71 25.32 -5.05
C VAL A 112 59.36 25.47 -5.71
N LYS A 113 59.32 25.27 -7.03
CA LYS A 113 58.10 25.20 -7.81
C LYS A 113 57.78 23.74 -8.06
N ASP A 114 56.70 23.24 -7.46
CA ASP A 114 56.18 21.92 -7.75
C ASP A 114 54.80 22.03 -8.41
N THR A 115 54.48 21.08 -9.28
CA THR A 115 53.24 21.06 -10.06
C THR A 115 52.51 19.74 -9.87
N LEU A 116 51.38 19.78 -9.18
CA LEU A 116 50.48 18.63 -9.04
C LEU A 116 49.42 18.67 -10.15
N LYS A 117 49.27 17.59 -10.92
CA LYS A 117 48.15 17.45 -11.88
C LYS A 117 46.94 16.84 -11.17
N LEU A 118 45.83 17.55 -11.16
CA LEU A 118 44.56 17.03 -10.69
C LEU A 118 44.00 16.01 -11.70
N PRO A 119 43.41 14.89 -11.23
CA PRO A 119 42.59 14.03 -12.06
C PRO A 119 41.46 14.84 -12.68
N VAL A 120 41.30 14.69 -13.99
CA VAL A 120 40.21 15.30 -14.74
C VAL A 120 39.17 14.21 -15.00
N LEU A 121 37.90 14.58 -14.99
CA LEU A 121 36.81 13.69 -15.41
C LEU A 121 36.98 13.37 -16.90
N THR A 122 37.28 12.11 -17.21
CA THR A 122 37.54 11.65 -18.59
C THR A 122 36.39 10.87 -19.19
N GLY A 123 35.42 10.44 -18.40
CA GLY A 123 34.25 9.75 -18.92
C GLY A 123 33.16 9.53 -17.88
N LEU A 124 31.95 9.31 -18.37
CA LEU A 124 30.80 8.87 -17.58
C LEU A 124 30.22 7.61 -18.21
N LYS A 125 29.67 6.74 -17.38
CA LYS A 125 28.78 5.67 -17.81
C LYS A 125 27.68 5.47 -16.76
N MET A 126 26.57 4.87 -17.15
CA MET A 126 25.56 4.41 -16.20
C MET A 126 26.11 3.25 -15.36
N GLY A 127 25.98 3.35 -14.04
CA GLY A 127 26.39 2.32 -13.10
C GLY A 127 25.50 1.07 -13.16
N ASN A 128 26.00 -0.06 -12.63
CA ASN A 128 25.43 -1.42 -12.72
C ASN A 128 23.97 -1.61 -12.28
N VAL A 129 23.28 -0.58 -11.76
CA VAL A 129 21.89 -0.68 -11.28
C VAL A 129 20.88 -0.87 -12.43
N PHE A 130 21.26 -0.59 -13.68
CA PHE A 130 20.42 -0.81 -14.86
C PHE A 130 20.58 -2.20 -15.51
N GLN A 131 21.33 -3.11 -14.90
CA GLN A 131 21.70 -4.38 -15.55
C GLN A 131 20.57 -5.37 -15.80
N ASN A 132 19.42 -5.23 -15.15
CA ASN A 132 18.31 -6.17 -15.31
C ASN A 132 17.03 -5.46 -15.76
N ASN A 133 16.91 -5.28 -17.08
CA ASN A 133 15.68 -5.00 -17.81
C ASN A 133 14.96 -3.67 -17.45
N LEU A 134 14.91 -2.74 -18.41
CA LEU A 134 14.05 -1.57 -18.32
C LEU A 134 12.63 -1.93 -18.74
N TYR A 135 11.63 -1.39 -18.04
CA TYR A 135 10.22 -1.52 -18.39
C TYR A 135 9.67 -0.14 -18.74
N ARG A 136 8.79 -0.06 -19.73
CA ARG A 136 8.02 1.17 -19.96
C ARG A 136 7.20 1.49 -18.71
N ASN A 137 7.02 2.77 -18.42
CA ASN A 137 6.39 3.27 -17.17
C ASN A 137 7.15 3.02 -15.87
N GLY A 138 8.35 2.45 -15.92
CA GLY A 138 9.23 2.41 -14.78
C GLY A 138 9.85 3.77 -14.48
N LYS A 139 9.97 4.07 -13.18
CA LYS A 139 10.78 5.16 -12.65
C LYS A 139 12.05 4.56 -12.07
N TYR A 140 13.20 4.96 -12.60
CA TYR A 140 14.48 4.38 -12.23
C TYR A 140 15.39 5.43 -11.62
N SER A 141 15.97 5.09 -10.46
CA SER A 141 17.04 5.88 -9.87
C SER A 141 18.31 5.68 -10.69
N MET A 142 18.97 6.78 -11.04
CA MET A 142 20.22 6.76 -11.76
C MET A 142 21.41 6.82 -10.81
N ASN A 143 22.42 6.00 -11.11
CA ASN A 143 23.75 6.12 -10.54
C ASN A 143 24.72 6.21 -11.71
N LEU A 144 25.60 7.22 -11.71
CA LEU A 144 26.64 7.36 -12.73
C LEU A 144 27.96 6.82 -12.19
N GLU A 145 28.76 6.19 -13.02
CA GLU A 145 30.16 5.89 -12.72
C GLU A 145 31.03 6.89 -13.48
N ALA A 146 31.72 7.74 -12.73
CA ALA A 146 32.68 8.70 -13.22
C ALA A 146 34.06 8.08 -13.31
N THR A 147 34.73 8.26 -14.45
CA THR A 147 36.12 7.81 -14.68
C THR A 147 37.04 9.02 -14.74
N PHE A 148 38.19 8.95 -14.05
CA PHE A 148 39.15 10.05 -13.99
C PHE A 148 40.47 9.71 -14.69
N SER A 149 41.25 10.75 -15.05
CA SER A 149 42.52 10.59 -15.78
C SER A 149 43.61 9.81 -15.03
N ASN A 150 43.46 9.58 -13.72
CA ASN A 150 44.34 8.72 -12.92
C ASN A 150 43.90 7.23 -12.93
N GLY A 151 42.86 6.86 -13.68
CA GLY A 151 42.33 5.51 -13.78
C GLY A 151 41.37 5.10 -12.65
N LYS A 152 41.13 5.96 -11.65
CA LYS A 152 40.12 5.70 -10.61
C LYS A 152 38.71 5.93 -11.15
N THR A 153 37.75 5.17 -10.62
CA THR A 153 36.32 5.35 -10.87
C THR A 153 35.57 5.64 -9.58
N LYS A 154 34.50 6.43 -9.67
CA LYS A 154 33.63 6.79 -8.54
C LYS A 154 32.16 6.63 -8.93
N ILE A 155 31.36 6.03 -8.05
CA ILE A 155 29.90 6.03 -8.18
C ILE A 155 29.35 7.36 -7.67
N ILE A 156 28.54 8.00 -8.49
CA ILE A 156 27.90 9.29 -8.24
C ILE A 156 26.43 9.00 -7.90
N PRO A 157 25.99 9.30 -6.67
CA PRO A 157 24.61 9.07 -6.26
C PRO A 157 23.66 10.05 -6.95
N LYS A 158 22.38 9.69 -7.01
CA LYS A 158 21.35 10.39 -7.79
C LYS A 158 21.28 11.90 -7.54
N ASP A 159 21.46 12.31 -6.29
CA ASP A 159 21.38 13.68 -5.78
C ASP A 159 22.60 14.54 -6.13
N GLU A 160 23.73 13.92 -6.49
CA GLU A 160 24.94 14.63 -6.91
C GLU A 160 25.09 14.74 -8.44
N ILE A 161 24.29 13.99 -9.21
CA ILE A 161 24.38 13.93 -10.68
C ILE A 161 24.27 15.32 -11.31
N TYR A 162 23.25 16.10 -10.93
CA TYR A 162 23.03 17.44 -11.50
C TYR A 162 24.23 18.35 -11.24
N SER A 163 24.72 18.37 -9.99
CA SER A 163 25.87 19.17 -9.57
C SER A 163 27.12 18.78 -10.36
N LEU A 164 27.39 17.48 -10.53
CA LEU A 164 28.53 16.98 -11.29
C LEU A 164 28.46 17.38 -12.78
N LEU A 165 27.32 17.17 -13.43
CA LEU A 165 27.12 17.50 -14.85
C LEU A 165 27.33 18.99 -15.09
N LYS A 166 26.73 19.83 -14.24
CA LYS A 166 26.87 21.29 -14.29
C LYS A 166 28.30 21.75 -14.02
N GLN A 167 28.97 21.16 -13.04
CA GLN A 167 30.34 21.52 -12.66
C GLN A 167 31.37 21.26 -13.77
N ASN A 168 31.12 20.22 -14.58
CA ASN A 168 32.03 19.76 -15.63
C ASN A 168 31.55 20.13 -17.04
N ASP A 169 30.54 20.99 -17.16
CA ASP A 169 29.98 21.45 -18.44
C ASP A 169 29.57 20.28 -19.36
N ILE A 170 29.05 19.20 -18.75
CA ILE A 170 28.63 17.98 -19.44
C ILE A 170 27.17 18.10 -19.85
N ASN A 171 26.91 17.86 -21.12
CA ASN A 171 25.58 17.67 -21.68
C ASN A 171 25.22 16.18 -21.68
N MET A 172 24.08 15.86 -21.07
CA MET A 172 23.47 14.54 -21.09
C MET A 172 22.24 14.55 -22.01
N GLU A 173 22.16 13.58 -22.90
CA GLU A 173 21.03 13.37 -23.80
C GLU A 173 20.43 12.00 -23.51
N VAL A 174 19.10 11.93 -23.45
CA VAL A 174 18.37 10.65 -23.34
C VAL A 174 17.53 10.48 -24.60
N ASN A 175 17.81 9.45 -25.40
CA ASN A 175 17.22 9.21 -26.72
C ASN A 175 17.24 10.44 -27.64
N GLY A 176 18.34 11.21 -27.62
CA GLY A 176 18.51 12.41 -28.45
C GLY A 176 17.81 13.66 -27.93
N GLY A 177 16.98 13.55 -26.90
CA GLY A 177 16.45 14.70 -26.16
C GLY A 177 17.48 15.24 -25.17
N LYS A 178 17.76 16.55 -25.20
CA LYS A 178 18.60 17.19 -24.19
C LYS A 178 17.84 17.22 -22.87
N ILE A 179 18.30 16.44 -21.88
CA ILE A 179 17.65 16.32 -20.58
C ILE A 179 18.73 16.37 -19.51
N VAL A 180 18.54 17.24 -18.51
CA VAL A 180 19.35 17.19 -17.29
C VAL A 180 18.48 16.52 -16.23
N PRO A 181 18.74 15.24 -15.90
CA PRO A 181 17.88 14.54 -14.98
C PRO A 181 18.19 14.88 -13.52
N GLU A 182 17.15 14.93 -12.68
CA GLU A 182 17.22 15.06 -11.21
C GLU A 182 17.68 13.76 -10.53
N GLY A 183 18.52 12.96 -11.22
CA GLY A 183 18.94 11.64 -10.77
C GLY A 183 17.90 10.53 -10.93
N GLU A 184 16.76 10.81 -11.56
CA GLU A 184 15.74 9.81 -11.89
C GLU A 184 15.35 9.91 -13.37
N VAL A 185 15.08 8.75 -13.98
CA VAL A 185 14.60 8.67 -15.38
C VAL A 185 13.26 7.96 -15.41
N LYS A 186 12.29 8.58 -16.10
CA LYS A 186 11.00 7.98 -16.41
C LYS A 186 10.99 7.59 -17.88
N ILE A 187 10.78 6.31 -18.17
CA ILE A 187 10.84 5.80 -19.54
C ILE A 187 9.66 6.30 -20.41
N ASN A 188 8.66 6.97 -19.82
CA ASN A 188 7.45 7.49 -20.49
C ASN A 188 7.63 8.84 -21.17
N SER A 189 8.57 9.65 -20.68
CA SER A 189 8.77 11.02 -21.15
C SER A 189 9.66 11.09 -22.40
N LEU A 190 10.08 9.94 -22.91
CA LEU A 190 10.87 9.86 -24.14
C LEU A 190 9.89 10.00 -25.31
N SER A 191 9.67 11.26 -25.70
CA SER A 191 8.71 11.67 -26.70
C SER A 191 9.03 11.11 -28.07
N ASN A 192 7.95 10.67 -28.73
CA ASN A 192 7.75 10.40 -30.14
C ASN A 192 8.45 9.17 -30.75
N ASP A 193 7.55 8.40 -31.35
CA ASP A 193 7.73 7.42 -32.41
C ASP A 193 8.39 6.09 -32.06
N SER A 194 7.54 5.07 -32.22
CA SER A 194 7.86 3.72 -32.64
C SER A 194 8.87 2.96 -31.79
N LEU A 195 8.40 1.90 -31.11
CA LEU A 195 9.13 0.62 -31.07
C LEU A 195 10.61 0.65 -30.62
N SER A 196 11.08 1.73 -29.99
CA SER A 196 12.47 1.82 -29.58
C SER A 196 12.62 0.88 -28.39
N ASN A 197 13.23 -0.26 -28.65
CA ASN A 197 13.51 -1.28 -27.65
C ASN A 197 14.69 -0.87 -26.76
N PHE A 198 15.14 0.39 -26.83
CA PHE A 198 16.32 0.87 -26.14
C PHE A 198 16.13 2.27 -25.57
N VAL A 199 16.76 2.51 -24.42
CA VAL A 199 17.06 3.85 -23.91
C VAL A 199 18.55 4.08 -23.98
N ALA A 200 18.95 5.11 -24.70
CA ALA A 200 20.32 5.53 -24.88
C ALA A 200 20.60 6.80 -24.07
N PHE A 201 21.61 6.73 -23.21
CA PHE A 201 22.17 7.85 -22.47
C PHE A 201 23.47 8.26 -23.14
N LYS A 202 23.54 9.48 -23.64
CA LYS A 202 24.73 10.02 -24.30
C LYS A 202 25.29 11.16 -23.48
N TYR A 203 26.61 11.14 -23.28
CA TYR A 203 27.35 12.14 -22.53
C TYR A 203 28.33 12.86 -23.44
N SER A 204 28.30 14.19 -23.44
CA SER A 204 29.19 15.01 -24.25
C SER A 204 29.66 16.22 -23.46
N SER A 205 30.89 16.68 -23.70
CA SER A 205 31.43 17.91 -23.11
C SER A 205 32.21 18.69 -24.17
N LYS A 206 32.37 19.99 -23.94
CA LYS A 206 33.31 20.82 -24.73
C LYS A 206 34.76 20.62 -24.31
N ASP A 207 35.02 19.99 -23.16
CA ASP A 207 36.38 19.65 -22.71
C ASP A 207 36.96 18.54 -23.58
N SER A 208 38.09 18.81 -24.24
CA SER A 208 38.78 17.85 -25.11
C SER A 208 39.28 16.60 -24.38
N ASN A 209 39.41 16.66 -23.05
CA ASN A 209 39.82 15.52 -22.24
C ASN A 209 38.66 14.58 -21.89
N PHE A 210 37.41 14.97 -22.14
CA PHE A 210 36.24 14.15 -21.85
C PHE A 210 35.88 13.27 -23.05
N ARG A 211 35.88 11.95 -22.84
CA ARG A 211 35.46 10.98 -23.84
C ARG A 211 33.93 10.96 -23.90
N THR A 212 33.40 11.26 -25.08
CA THR A 212 31.98 11.03 -25.37
C THR A 212 31.67 9.55 -25.22
N SER A 213 30.61 9.23 -24.49
CA SER A 213 30.14 7.87 -24.25
C SER A 213 28.64 7.77 -24.48
N VAL A 214 28.20 6.57 -24.85
CA VAL A 214 26.78 6.24 -25.03
C VAL A 214 26.54 4.90 -24.36
N ASP A 215 25.58 4.87 -23.45
CA ASP A 215 25.08 3.64 -22.83
C ASP A 215 23.67 3.36 -23.33
N SER A 216 23.44 2.16 -23.86
CA SER A 216 22.14 1.73 -24.36
C SER A 216 21.60 0.57 -23.54
N PHE A 217 20.36 0.68 -23.08
CA PHE A 217 19.68 -0.32 -22.26
C PHE A 217 18.45 -0.83 -22.96
N GLN A 218 18.31 -2.16 -23.05
CA GLN A 218 17.13 -2.76 -23.64
C GLN A 218 15.90 -2.57 -22.73
N ILE A 219 14.79 -2.19 -23.36
CA ILE A 219 13.47 -2.20 -22.75
C ILE A 219 12.86 -3.58 -23.01
N THR A 220 12.48 -4.28 -21.94
CA THR A 220 11.68 -5.49 -22.04
C THR A 220 10.24 -5.11 -22.36
N ASP A 221 9.73 -5.65 -23.46
CA ASP A 221 8.37 -5.34 -23.91
C ASP A 221 7.31 -6.19 -23.18
N LEU A 222 6.09 -5.66 -23.18
CA LEU A 222 4.89 -6.36 -22.74
C LEU A 222 4.47 -7.36 -23.83
N VAL A 223 4.44 -8.64 -23.48
CA VAL A 223 4.00 -9.73 -24.37
C VAL A 223 2.49 -9.89 -24.27
N ASP A 224 1.98 -9.90 -23.04
CA ASP A 224 0.57 -10.15 -22.81
C ASP A 224 0.05 -9.43 -21.58
N ILE A 225 -1.24 -9.13 -21.56
CA ILE A 225 -1.96 -8.66 -20.39
C ILE A 225 -3.27 -9.43 -20.25
N ASN A 226 -3.47 -10.05 -19.10
CA ASN A 226 -4.68 -10.81 -18.77
C ASN A 226 -5.44 -10.14 -17.64
N ILE A 227 -6.69 -9.74 -17.91
CA ILE A 227 -7.54 -9.04 -16.95
C ILE A 227 -8.25 -10.05 -16.02
N LEU A 228 -8.34 -9.69 -14.73
CA LEU A 228 -9.04 -10.37 -13.64
C LEU A 228 -9.85 -9.34 -12.82
N PRO A 229 -10.87 -9.74 -12.04
CA PRO A 229 -11.55 -11.04 -12.03
C PRO A 229 -12.32 -11.30 -13.34
N THR A 230 -12.72 -12.56 -13.58
CA THR A 230 -13.51 -12.95 -14.77
C THR A 230 -15.01 -12.65 -14.62
N THR A 231 -15.47 -12.23 -13.45
CA THR A 231 -16.87 -11.90 -13.13
C THR A 231 -16.92 -10.62 -12.30
N PHE A 232 -17.97 -9.82 -12.48
CA PHE A 232 -18.29 -8.68 -11.63
C PHE A 232 -19.54 -8.95 -10.81
N SER A 233 -19.74 -8.19 -9.74
CA SER A 233 -20.95 -8.25 -8.92
C SER A 233 -21.77 -6.97 -9.02
N TYR A 234 -23.10 -7.13 -9.09
CA TYR A 234 -24.03 -6.01 -8.89
C TYR A 234 -23.91 -5.48 -7.45
N ASP A 235 -24.09 -4.17 -7.25
CA ASP A 235 -24.00 -3.45 -5.95
C ASP A 235 -22.63 -3.39 -5.26
N PHE A 236 -21.59 -4.03 -5.80
CA PHE A 236 -20.22 -3.94 -5.28
C PHE A 236 -19.35 -2.98 -6.09
N ILE A 237 -18.34 -2.43 -5.41
CA ILE A 237 -17.22 -1.75 -6.09
C ILE A 237 -16.31 -2.82 -6.66
N ASN A 238 -16.44 -3.06 -7.97
CA ASN A 238 -15.58 -4.00 -8.69
C ASN A 238 -14.23 -3.34 -8.99
N LYS A 239 -13.14 -4.06 -8.80
CA LYS A 239 -11.78 -3.58 -9.10
C LYS A 239 -11.21 -4.40 -10.25
N LEU A 240 -10.61 -3.71 -11.22
CA LEU A 240 -9.88 -4.40 -12.27
C LEU A 240 -8.48 -4.72 -11.79
N GLU A 241 -8.14 -5.99 -11.89
CA GLU A 241 -6.78 -6.49 -11.75
C GLU A 241 -6.28 -6.98 -13.10
N ALA A 242 -4.99 -6.95 -13.33
CA ALA A 242 -4.41 -7.57 -14.50
C ALA A 242 -3.08 -8.22 -14.16
N ILE A 243 -2.74 -9.26 -14.90
CA ILE A 243 -1.41 -9.87 -14.89
C ILE A 243 -0.75 -9.50 -16.20
N ALA A 244 0.24 -8.62 -16.13
CA ALA A 244 1.11 -8.29 -17.24
C ALA A 244 2.25 -9.32 -17.33
N THR A 245 2.48 -9.87 -18.51
CA THR A 245 3.59 -10.79 -18.81
C THR A 245 4.57 -10.11 -19.77
N PHE A 246 5.84 -10.10 -19.41
CA PHE A 246 6.91 -9.45 -20.17
C PHE A 246 7.77 -10.48 -20.91
N GLU A 247 8.54 -10.05 -21.92
CA GLU A 247 9.36 -10.94 -22.78
C GLU A 247 10.37 -11.78 -22.00
N ASN A 248 10.85 -11.27 -20.87
CA ASN A 248 11.77 -11.98 -19.98
C ASN A 248 11.07 -13.02 -19.07
N GLY A 249 9.77 -13.27 -19.27
CA GLY A 249 8.96 -14.17 -18.48
C GLY A 249 8.49 -13.59 -17.13
N LYS A 250 8.88 -12.37 -16.77
CA LYS A 250 8.40 -11.72 -15.55
C LYS A 250 6.90 -11.47 -15.66
N GLN A 251 6.20 -11.70 -14.56
CA GLN A 251 4.79 -11.38 -14.42
C GLN A 251 4.59 -10.36 -13.29
N GLU A 252 3.72 -9.38 -13.53
CA GLU A 252 3.36 -8.37 -12.54
C GLU A 252 1.85 -8.26 -12.41
N LYS A 253 1.37 -8.28 -11.17
CA LYS A 253 -0.02 -8.02 -10.83
C LYS A 253 -0.24 -6.52 -10.70
N LEU A 254 -1.17 -5.98 -11.48
CA LEU A 254 -1.44 -4.55 -11.62
C LEU A 254 -2.90 -4.26 -11.31
N THR A 255 -3.14 -3.12 -10.67
CA THR A 255 -4.49 -2.61 -10.38
C THR A 255 -4.48 -1.09 -10.47
N GLY A 256 -5.64 -0.48 -10.67
CA GLY A 256 -5.78 0.97 -10.57
C GLY A 256 -4.84 1.77 -11.49
N ASP A 257 -4.26 2.84 -10.94
CA ASP A 257 -3.32 3.75 -11.61
C ASP A 257 -2.12 3.03 -12.23
N ASN A 258 -1.64 1.95 -11.61
CA ASN A 258 -0.51 1.17 -12.14
C ASN A 258 -0.90 0.45 -13.44
N LEU A 259 -2.11 -0.11 -13.49
CA LEU A 259 -2.65 -0.72 -14.70
C LEU A 259 -2.86 0.33 -15.79
N GLN A 260 -3.46 1.48 -15.45
CA GLN A 260 -3.65 2.60 -16.39
C GLN A 260 -2.32 3.09 -16.96
N SER A 261 -1.30 3.24 -16.10
CA SER A 261 0.04 3.67 -16.49
C SER A 261 0.67 2.68 -17.47
N ILE A 262 0.64 1.37 -17.15
CA ILE A 262 1.13 0.31 -18.03
C ILE A 262 0.45 0.36 -19.40
N LEU A 263 -0.88 0.39 -19.44
CA LEU A 263 -1.64 0.45 -20.69
C LEU A 263 -1.25 1.67 -21.53
N ASN A 264 -1.20 2.86 -20.91
CA ASN A 264 -0.84 4.10 -21.59
C ASN A 264 0.59 4.07 -22.17
N GLY A 265 1.59 3.64 -21.40
CA GLY A 265 2.97 3.64 -21.89
C GLY A 265 3.30 2.57 -22.93
N TYR A 266 2.46 1.53 -23.05
CA TYR A 266 2.49 0.60 -24.19
C TYR A 266 1.52 0.98 -25.32
N GLY A 267 0.84 2.14 -25.23
CA GLY A 267 -0.08 2.62 -26.25
C GLY A 267 -1.35 1.77 -26.41
N ILE A 268 -1.72 1.01 -25.38
CA ILE A 268 -2.90 0.14 -25.38
C ILE A 268 -4.12 1.01 -25.07
N LYS A 269 -4.99 1.14 -26.08
CA LYS A 269 -6.27 1.83 -25.94
C LYS A 269 -7.27 0.89 -25.31
N THR A 270 -8.10 1.45 -24.44
CA THR A 270 -9.19 0.73 -23.79
C THR A 270 -10.52 1.34 -24.20
N SER A 271 -11.45 0.52 -24.66
CA SER A 271 -12.80 0.96 -24.99
C SER A 271 -13.85 0.02 -24.42
N SER A 272 -15.06 0.55 -24.17
CA SER A 272 -16.23 -0.21 -23.75
C SER A 272 -17.32 -0.14 -24.82
N LYS A 273 -18.04 -1.25 -25.05
CA LYS A 273 -19.05 -1.34 -26.13
C LYS A 273 -20.41 -0.70 -25.79
N LYS A 274 -20.70 -0.34 -24.53
CA LYS A 274 -22.08 -0.05 -24.06
C LYS A 274 -22.26 1.21 -23.20
N GLY A 275 -21.49 2.28 -23.42
CA GLY A 275 -21.67 3.52 -22.64
C GLY A 275 -21.47 3.34 -21.13
N GLU A 276 -20.91 2.20 -20.72
CA GLU A 276 -20.44 1.92 -19.37
C GLU A 276 -19.32 2.92 -19.11
N ILE A 277 -19.58 3.86 -18.22
CA ILE A 277 -18.61 4.87 -17.84
C ILE A 277 -17.52 4.15 -17.04
N ILE A 278 -16.44 3.78 -17.73
CA ILE A 278 -15.16 3.44 -17.10
C ILE A 278 -14.58 4.77 -16.60
N ASN A 279 -15.13 5.29 -15.50
CA ASN A 279 -14.64 6.51 -14.89
C ASN A 279 -13.32 6.20 -14.19
N GLY A 280 -12.20 6.57 -14.81
CA GLY A 280 -10.91 6.79 -14.14
C GLY A 280 -10.17 5.53 -13.66
N ASN A 281 -8.93 5.41 -14.12
CA ASN A 281 -7.86 4.56 -13.57
C ASN A 281 -8.15 3.07 -13.37
N PHE A 282 -9.23 2.49 -13.91
CA PHE A 282 -9.59 1.07 -13.65
C PHE A 282 -9.72 0.71 -12.17
N SER A 283 -9.94 1.71 -11.30
CA SER A 283 -9.91 1.54 -9.86
C SER A 283 -11.25 1.02 -9.32
N THR A 284 -12.37 1.45 -9.90
CA THR A 284 -13.72 1.09 -9.43
C THR A 284 -14.75 1.06 -10.56
N PHE A 285 -15.49 -0.04 -10.67
CA PHE A 285 -16.68 -0.16 -11.52
C PHE A 285 -17.89 -0.48 -10.64
N GLN A 286 -18.96 0.30 -10.78
CA GLN A 286 -20.20 0.05 -10.08
C GLN A 286 -21.30 -0.24 -11.10
N PHE A 287 -21.88 -1.44 -11.00
CA PHE A 287 -22.98 -1.86 -11.85
C PHE A 287 -24.27 -1.85 -11.06
N SER A 288 -25.30 -1.23 -11.63
CA SER A 288 -26.66 -1.30 -11.08
C SER A 288 -27.41 -2.47 -11.69
N GLU A 289 -28.36 -3.03 -10.95
CA GLU A 289 -29.21 -4.15 -11.38
C GLU A 289 -30.04 -3.85 -12.65
N ARG A 290 -30.09 -2.59 -13.12
CA ARG A 290 -30.78 -2.15 -14.34
C ARG A 290 -29.88 -2.11 -15.59
N GLN A 291 -28.58 -2.35 -15.43
CA GLN A 291 -27.58 -2.32 -16.50
C GLN A 291 -27.45 -3.69 -17.21
N PRO A 292 -26.75 -3.77 -18.36
CA PRO A 292 -26.46 -5.04 -19.02
C PRO A 292 -25.88 -6.11 -18.08
N ASN A 293 -26.11 -7.38 -18.40
CA ASN A 293 -25.65 -8.57 -17.68
C ASN A 293 -24.17 -8.92 -17.87
N SER A 294 -23.46 -8.08 -18.62
CA SER A 294 -22.04 -8.25 -18.88
C SER A 294 -21.41 -6.92 -19.27
N ALA A 295 -20.21 -6.66 -18.77
CA ALA A 295 -19.36 -5.57 -19.21
C ALA A 295 -18.34 -6.08 -20.24
N THR A 296 -18.00 -5.26 -21.23
CA THR A 296 -16.97 -5.62 -22.21
C THR A 296 -15.87 -4.57 -22.23
N ILE A 297 -14.63 -5.02 -22.06
CA ILE A 297 -13.42 -4.20 -22.22
C ILE A 297 -12.66 -4.70 -23.43
N HIS A 298 -12.47 -3.81 -24.40
CA HIS A 298 -11.61 -4.05 -25.53
C HIS A 298 -10.24 -3.41 -25.28
N LEU A 299 -9.18 -4.19 -25.36
CA LEU A 299 -7.80 -3.72 -25.34
C LEU A 299 -7.22 -3.78 -26.75
N GLU A 300 -6.78 -2.63 -27.26
CA GLU A 300 -6.26 -2.50 -28.62
C GLU A 300 -4.91 -1.78 -28.66
N SER A 301 -3.93 -2.41 -29.30
CA SER A 301 -2.67 -1.82 -29.77
C SER A 301 -2.21 -2.56 -31.03
N ASN A 302 -1.05 -2.18 -31.57
CA ASN A 302 -0.40 -2.91 -32.65
C ASN A 302 0.04 -4.35 -32.28
N ARG A 303 0.03 -4.71 -30.99
CA ARG A 303 0.51 -6.00 -30.47
C ARG A 303 -0.55 -6.78 -29.69
N ILE A 304 -1.51 -6.08 -29.10
CA ILE A 304 -2.57 -6.67 -28.28
C ILE A 304 -3.91 -6.31 -28.91
N ASN A 305 -4.72 -7.33 -29.18
CA ASN A 305 -6.10 -7.17 -29.61
C ASN A 305 -6.93 -8.21 -28.85
N LYS A 306 -7.51 -7.80 -27.72
CA LYS A 306 -8.23 -8.71 -26.82
C LYS A 306 -9.55 -8.10 -26.38
N ASP A 307 -10.60 -8.90 -26.52
CA ASP A 307 -11.92 -8.64 -25.96
C ASP A 307 -12.05 -9.40 -24.63
N TYR A 308 -12.34 -8.68 -23.56
CA TYR A 308 -12.70 -9.26 -22.28
C TYR A 308 -14.18 -9.04 -22.02
N ASN A 309 -14.89 -10.14 -21.78
CA ASN A 309 -16.30 -10.11 -21.40
C ASN A 309 -16.45 -10.55 -19.94
N PHE A 310 -16.96 -9.65 -19.11
CA PHE A 310 -17.16 -9.87 -17.68
C PHE A 310 -18.65 -10.06 -17.42
N PRO A 311 -19.14 -11.30 -17.25
CA PRO A 311 -20.48 -11.53 -16.70
C PRO A 311 -20.63 -10.80 -15.36
N ILE A 312 -21.77 -10.15 -15.17
CA ILE A 312 -22.12 -9.48 -13.91
C ILE A 312 -23.13 -10.37 -13.18
N ILE A 313 -22.81 -10.74 -11.94
CA ILE A 313 -23.54 -11.70 -11.12
C ILE A 313 -24.23 -10.95 -9.97
N LEU A 314 -25.50 -11.29 -9.71
CA LEU A 314 -26.24 -10.81 -8.54
C LEU A 314 -26.24 -11.92 -7.48
N ASP A 315 -25.18 -12.00 -6.69
CA ASP A 315 -25.06 -12.97 -5.60
C ASP A 315 -25.50 -12.34 -4.27
N LYS A 316 -26.82 -12.17 -4.12
CA LYS A 316 -27.41 -11.52 -2.95
C LYS A 316 -28.60 -12.33 -2.45
N SER A 317 -28.62 -12.56 -1.14
CA SER A 317 -29.74 -13.21 -0.46
C SER A 317 -30.45 -12.21 0.45
N TYR A 318 -31.76 -12.33 0.53
CA TYR A 318 -32.63 -11.42 1.26
C TYR A 318 -33.39 -12.18 2.33
N SER A 319 -33.66 -11.55 3.47
CA SER A 319 -34.40 -12.17 4.57
C SER A 319 -35.33 -11.16 5.20
N TYR A 320 -36.62 -11.49 5.25
CA TYR A 320 -37.66 -10.67 5.85
C TYR A 320 -38.44 -11.46 6.89
N ILE A 321 -38.75 -10.79 8.00
CA ILE A 321 -39.53 -11.35 9.10
C ILE A 321 -40.73 -10.43 9.33
N PHE A 322 -41.92 -10.97 9.13
CA PHE A 322 -43.22 -10.33 9.20
C PHE A 322 -44.00 -10.95 10.37
N GLY A 323 -43.61 -10.61 11.59
CA GLY A 323 -44.16 -11.21 12.81
C GLY A 323 -45.15 -10.32 13.56
N GLY A 324 -46.07 -10.94 14.30
CA GLY A 324 -46.83 -10.26 15.34
C GLY A 324 -45.86 -9.72 16.39
N LYS A 325 -45.83 -8.40 16.60
CA LYS A 325 -44.98 -7.77 17.63
C LYS A 325 -45.31 -8.38 18.99
N GLU A 326 -44.34 -8.46 19.91
CA GLU A 326 -44.65 -8.70 21.32
C GLU A 326 -45.60 -7.60 21.78
N THR A 327 -46.87 -7.96 21.95
CA THR A 327 -47.89 -7.05 22.42
C THR A 327 -48.15 -7.31 23.89
N ARG A 328 -48.56 -6.29 24.64
CA ARG A 328 -49.06 -6.45 26.02
C ARG A 328 -50.41 -7.19 26.09
N SER A 329 -50.85 -7.77 24.97
CA SER A 329 -52.10 -8.53 24.90
C SER A 329 -51.90 -9.87 25.59
N PHE A 330 -52.94 -10.29 26.31
CA PHE A 330 -52.97 -11.60 26.91
C PHE A 330 -52.91 -12.71 25.83
N ASN A 331 -53.64 -12.52 24.73
CA ASN A 331 -53.57 -13.41 23.56
C ASN A 331 -52.54 -12.90 22.53
N GLY A 332 -51.88 -13.83 21.86
CA GLY A 332 -51.00 -13.57 20.75
C GLY A 332 -51.71 -12.95 19.55
N THR A 333 -50.96 -12.17 18.80
CA THR A 333 -51.40 -11.45 17.60
C THR A 333 -51.11 -12.26 16.35
N GLN A 334 -52.00 -12.13 15.37
CA GLN A 334 -51.83 -12.77 14.08
C GLN A 334 -50.57 -12.23 13.36
N GLY A 335 -49.83 -13.13 12.70
CA GLY A 335 -48.73 -12.77 11.81
C GLY A 335 -49.21 -12.03 10.57
N ASP A 336 -48.34 -11.22 9.99
CA ASP A 336 -48.69 -10.36 8.86
C ASP A 336 -48.90 -11.19 7.58
N ASN A 337 -49.93 -10.86 6.80
CA ASN A 337 -50.10 -11.43 5.47
C ASN A 337 -49.09 -10.80 4.50
N VAL A 338 -48.40 -11.63 3.75
CA VAL A 338 -47.35 -11.22 2.81
C VAL A 338 -47.76 -11.58 1.39
N THR A 339 -47.62 -10.65 0.46
CA THR A 339 -47.75 -10.90 -0.98
C THR A 339 -46.40 -10.70 -1.66
N ILE A 340 -46.00 -11.65 -2.49
CA ILE A 340 -44.75 -11.64 -3.23
C ILE A 340 -45.10 -11.73 -4.70
N ASN A 341 -44.79 -10.69 -5.47
CA ASN A 341 -44.96 -10.67 -6.92
C ASN A 341 -43.59 -10.79 -7.58
N ILE A 342 -43.35 -11.92 -8.24
CA ILE A 342 -42.14 -12.18 -9.01
C ILE A 342 -42.45 -11.86 -10.47
N SER A 343 -41.56 -11.14 -11.14
CA SER A 343 -41.70 -10.80 -12.55
C SER A 343 -40.37 -10.91 -13.29
N GLU A 344 -40.45 -11.27 -14.56
CA GLU A 344 -39.29 -11.26 -15.45
C GLU A 344 -38.88 -9.83 -15.78
N ILE A 345 -37.57 -9.62 -15.95
CA ILE A 345 -37.03 -8.34 -16.39
C ILE A 345 -36.69 -8.48 -17.88
N PRO A 346 -37.25 -7.63 -18.75
CA PRO A 346 -36.92 -7.65 -20.17
C PRO A 346 -35.41 -7.58 -20.39
N ASN A 347 -34.89 -8.49 -21.22
CA ASN A 347 -33.46 -8.60 -21.58
C ASN A 347 -32.50 -9.02 -20.46
N GLN A 348 -32.98 -9.41 -19.27
CA GLN A 348 -32.16 -10.02 -18.23
C GLN A 348 -32.58 -11.47 -18.00
N LYS A 349 -31.72 -12.38 -18.44
CA LYS A 349 -31.94 -13.82 -18.19
C LYS A 349 -31.64 -14.10 -16.72
N GLU A 350 -32.54 -14.84 -16.08
CA GLU A 350 -32.33 -15.44 -14.75
C GLU A 350 -32.19 -14.42 -13.60
N ILE A 351 -32.53 -13.14 -13.85
CA ILE A 351 -32.73 -12.13 -12.81
C ILE A 351 -34.21 -11.77 -12.80
N PHE A 352 -34.82 -11.82 -11.62
CA PHE A 352 -36.23 -11.54 -11.44
C PHE A 352 -36.42 -10.33 -10.53
N LYS A 353 -37.40 -9.51 -10.87
CA LYS A 353 -37.87 -8.43 -10.01
C LYS A 353 -38.88 -9.03 -9.04
N ILE A 354 -38.68 -8.80 -7.75
CA ILE A 354 -39.56 -9.29 -6.69
C ILE A 354 -40.10 -8.09 -5.92
N ASP A 355 -41.41 -7.91 -5.98
CA ASP A 355 -42.13 -6.93 -5.16
C ASP A 355 -42.72 -7.66 -3.95
N ILE A 356 -42.29 -7.28 -2.75
CA ILE A 356 -42.72 -7.84 -1.47
C ILE A 356 -43.61 -6.80 -0.79
N SER A 357 -44.84 -7.19 -0.45
CA SER A 357 -45.77 -6.32 0.23
C SER A 357 -46.41 -6.99 1.45
N SER A 358 -46.54 -6.20 2.51
CA SER A 358 -47.29 -6.48 3.73
C SER A 358 -47.96 -5.17 4.18
N THR A 359 -48.81 -5.20 5.20
CA THR A 359 -49.55 -4.05 5.74
C THR A 359 -48.67 -2.80 5.95
N ASN A 360 -47.39 -2.97 6.31
CA ASN A 360 -46.49 -1.88 6.66
C ASN A 360 -45.21 -1.79 5.81
N ILE A 361 -45.02 -2.70 4.84
CA ILE A 361 -43.78 -2.81 4.06
C ILE A 361 -44.15 -2.98 2.60
N ILE A 362 -43.55 -2.17 1.74
CA ILE A 362 -43.56 -2.34 0.29
C ILE A 362 -42.12 -2.20 -0.17
N GLU A 363 -41.55 -3.28 -0.67
CA GLU A 363 -40.16 -3.32 -1.11
C GLU A 363 -40.02 -4.00 -2.46
N THR A 364 -39.12 -3.50 -3.28
CA THR A 364 -38.76 -4.10 -4.57
C THR A 364 -37.29 -4.49 -4.51
N ILE A 365 -37.02 -5.76 -4.76
CA ILE A 365 -35.66 -6.31 -4.88
C ILE A 365 -35.47 -6.97 -6.24
N HIS A 366 -34.21 -7.20 -6.59
CA HIS A 366 -33.83 -8.04 -7.72
C HIS A 366 -33.15 -9.30 -7.17
N LEU A 367 -33.47 -10.45 -7.73
CA LEU A 367 -32.90 -11.73 -7.29
C LEU A 367 -32.44 -12.52 -8.51
N ASN A 368 -31.18 -12.97 -8.47
CA ASN A 368 -30.75 -14.09 -9.29
C ASN A 368 -30.82 -15.37 -8.44
N PRO A 369 -31.82 -16.25 -8.66
CA PRO A 369 -32.04 -17.41 -7.82
C PRO A 369 -31.05 -18.56 -8.07
N ILE A 370 -30.10 -18.42 -9.01
CA ILE A 370 -28.99 -19.36 -9.18
C ILE A 370 -27.95 -19.16 -8.08
N HIS A 371 -27.77 -17.91 -7.63
CA HIS A 371 -26.71 -17.53 -6.69
C HIS A 371 -27.28 -17.11 -5.32
N GLY A 372 -28.43 -16.45 -5.31
CA GLY A 372 -29.10 -15.97 -4.10
C GLY A 372 -30.35 -16.75 -3.69
N ASN A 373 -30.88 -16.41 -2.52
CA ASN A 373 -32.18 -16.87 -2.05
C ASN A 373 -32.98 -15.76 -1.38
N LEU A 374 -34.31 -15.91 -1.37
CA LEU A 374 -35.23 -15.05 -0.63
C LEU A 374 -35.84 -15.84 0.52
N LYS A 375 -35.60 -15.38 1.75
CA LYS A 375 -36.20 -15.92 2.98
C LYS A 375 -37.33 -15.02 3.46
N ILE A 376 -38.49 -15.60 3.70
CA ILE A 376 -39.68 -14.90 4.20
C ILE A 376 -40.24 -15.68 5.39
N GLU A 377 -40.40 -15.01 6.51
CA GLU A 377 -41.04 -15.57 7.69
C GLU A 377 -42.27 -14.74 8.06
N SER A 378 -43.44 -15.36 8.20
CA SER A 378 -44.65 -14.72 8.72
C SER A 378 -45.16 -15.45 9.97
N ILE A 379 -44.91 -14.90 11.15
CA ILE A 379 -45.05 -15.65 12.41
C ILE A 379 -46.06 -14.99 13.34
N GLY A 380 -46.99 -15.78 13.89
CA GLY A 380 -47.90 -15.31 14.94
C GLY A 380 -47.19 -15.13 16.29
N SER A 381 -47.60 -14.14 17.08
CA SER A 381 -46.96 -13.91 18.39
C SER A 381 -47.44 -14.91 19.44
N ASN A 382 -46.62 -15.17 20.45
CA ASN A 382 -46.98 -16.08 21.55
C ASN A 382 -48.08 -15.48 22.44
N GLY A 383 -48.82 -16.35 23.12
CA GLY A 383 -49.74 -15.97 24.19
C GLY A 383 -49.02 -15.71 25.51
N SER A 384 -49.60 -14.85 26.34
CA SER A 384 -49.04 -14.47 27.64
C SER A 384 -49.30 -15.54 28.71
N LYS A 385 -48.44 -15.59 29.73
CA LYS A 385 -48.65 -16.46 30.89
C LYS A 385 -49.89 -16.03 31.69
N GLY A 386 -50.65 -17.01 32.16
CA GLY A 386 -51.76 -16.82 33.08
C GLY A 386 -51.32 -16.26 34.43
N ARG A 387 -52.18 -15.44 35.06
CA ARG A 387 -51.87 -14.86 36.37
C ARG A 387 -51.74 -15.96 37.43
N ASN A 388 -50.72 -15.92 38.27
CA ASN A 388 -50.66 -16.82 39.41
C ASN A 388 -51.77 -16.50 40.41
N GLY A 389 -52.36 -17.55 40.97
CA GLY A 389 -53.24 -17.45 42.12
C GLY A 389 -52.50 -16.85 43.31
N ARG A 390 -53.20 -16.06 44.12
CA ARG A 390 -52.67 -15.58 45.41
C ARG A 390 -52.73 -16.71 46.42
N ASP A 391 -51.69 -16.84 47.22
CA ASP A 391 -51.71 -17.74 48.35
C ASP A 391 -52.80 -17.33 49.34
N GLY A 392 -53.33 -18.34 50.01
CA GLY A 392 -54.23 -18.16 51.14
C GLY A 392 -53.51 -17.47 52.28
N ARG A 393 -54.26 -16.72 53.09
CA ARG A 393 -53.73 -16.17 54.33
C ARG A 393 -53.71 -17.25 55.39
N ASP A 394 -52.62 -17.33 56.13
CA ASP A 394 -52.51 -18.18 57.31
C ASP A 394 -53.42 -17.65 58.43
N GLU A 395 -53.79 -18.54 59.34
CA GLU A 395 -54.56 -18.20 60.54
C GLU A 395 -53.70 -17.45 61.56
N PHE A 396 -54.20 -16.33 62.10
CA PHE A 396 -53.49 -15.55 63.14
C PHE A 396 -54.47 -14.71 63.98
N GLU A 397 -54.32 -14.77 65.32
CA GLU A 397 -54.93 -13.90 66.36
C GLU A 397 -56.35 -13.38 66.05
N ASN A 398 -57.28 -14.27 65.67
CA ASN A 398 -58.70 -14.03 65.29
C ASN A 398 -59.02 -13.91 63.78
N SER A 399 -58.12 -14.29 62.88
CA SER A 399 -58.38 -14.38 61.44
C SER A 399 -58.34 -15.83 60.95
N VAL A 400 -59.35 -16.22 60.15
CA VAL A 400 -59.47 -17.60 59.63
C VAL A 400 -58.53 -17.80 58.45
N ALA A 401 -57.83 -18.95 58.41
CA ALA A 401 -57.05 -19.33 57.25
C ALA A 401 -57.92 -19.32 55.98
N THR A 402 -57.38 -18.87 54.85
CA THR A 402 -58.13 -18.85 53.58
C THR A 402 -57.55 -19.83 52.57
N GLU A 403 -58.40 -20.32 51.67
CA GLU A 403 -57.95 -21.10 50.52
C GLU A 403 -57.05 -20.26 49.59
N GLY A 404 -56.15 -20.95 48.89
CA GLY A 404 -55.36 -20.36 47.83
C GLY A 404 -56.21 -20.10 46.59
N GLN A 405 -56.00 -18.97 45.92
CA GLN A 405 -56.75 -18.66 44.70
C GLN A 405 -56.26 -19.51 43.53
N ASN A 406 -57.16 -19.82 42.59
CA ASN A 406 -56.78 -20.51 41.36
C ASN A 406 -55.84 -19.67 40.48
N GLY A 407 -54.96 -20.33 39.75
CA GLY A 407 -54.21 -19.72 38.68
C GLY A 407 -55.12 -19.39 37.50
N GLY A 408 -54.86 -18.27 36.83
CA GLY A 408 -55.51 -17.93 35.57
C GLY A 408 -54.97 -18.78 34.42
N ASP A 409 -55.80 -19.06 33.43
CA ASP A 409 -55.38 -19.74 32.21
C ASP A 409 -54.33 -18.91 31.46
N GLY A 410 -53.54 -19.56 30.59
CA GLY A 410 -52.62 -18.89 29.68
C GLY A 410 -53.34 -18.38 28.43
N GLY A 411 -52.82 -17.32 27.83
CA GLY A 411 -53.40 -16.76 26.61
C GLY A 411 -53.09 -17.60 25.38
N ASP A 412 -53.97 -17.57 24.39
CA ASP A 412 -53.78 -18.30 23.15
C ASP A 412 -52.66 -17.67 22.30
N GLY A 413 -51.92 -18.47 21.54
CA GLY A 413 -50.97 -17.99 20.54
C GLY A 413 -51.69 -17.45 19.30
N GLY A 414 -51.11 -16.43 18.66
CA GLY A 414 -51.66 -15.86 17.44
C GLY A 414 -51.41 -16.75 16.23
N ASN A 415 -52.31 -16.75 15.25
CA ASN A 415 -52.12 -17.52 14.02
C ASN A 415 -50.96 -16.95 13.18
N GLY A 416 -50.29 -17.80 12.39
CA GLY A 416 -49.36 -17.34 11.35
C GLY A 416 -50.09 -16.55 10.26
N GLY A 417 -49.38 -15.66 9.59
CA GLY A 417 -49.91 -14.94 8.44
C GLY A 417 -49.82 -15.78 7.17
N ASN A 418 -50.65 -15.43 6.18
CA ASN A 418 -50.65 -16.09 4.88
C ASN A 418 -49.58 -15.49 3.98
N ILE A 419 -48.90 -16.34 3.20
CA ILE A 419 -47.91 -15.94 2.20
C ILE A 419 -48.47 -16.27 0.83
N ASN A 420 -48.79 -15.26 0.02
CA ASN A 420 -49.26 -15.40 -1.35
C ASN A 420 -48.14 -15.05 -2.32
N ILE A 421 -47.80 -15.97 -3.23
CA ILE A 421 -46.67 -15.83 -4.14
C ILE A 421 -47.17 -15.93 -5.56
N HIS A 422 -47.12 -14.82 -6.28
CA HIS A 422 -47.40 -14.73 -7.70
C HIS A 422 -46.09 -14.88 -8.45
N LEU A 423 -45.97 -15.88 -9.31
CA LEU A 423 -44.72 -16.12 -10.04
C LEU A 423 -44.95 -16.59 -11.49
N PRO A 424 -44.08 -16.19 -12.42
CA PRO A 424 -44.16 -16.63 -13.81
C PRO A 424 -43.69 -18.08 -13.94
N LYS A 425 -44.18 -18.81 -14.94
CA LYS A 425 -43.75 -20.20 -15.22
C LYS A 425 -42.22 -20.37 -15.34
N SER A 426 -41.52 -19.35 -15.82
CA SER A 426 -40.05 -19.37 -15.94
C SER A 426 -39.32 -19.43 -14.59
N PHE A 427 -39.96 -18.97 -13.51
CA PHE A 427 -39.40 -19.02 -12.16
C PHE A 427 -39.57 -20.40 -11.50
N THR A 428 -40.43 -21.28 -12.03
CA THR A 428 -40.74 -22.57 -11.39
C THR A 428 -39.49 -23.45 -11.16
N LYS A 429 -38.51 -23.42 -12.06
CA LYS A 429 -37.23 -24.14 -11.87
C LYS A 429 -36.40 -23.61 -10.69
N TYR A 430 -36.71 -22.41 -10.21
CA TYR A 430 -36.00 -21.70 -9.15
C TYR A 430 -36.77 -21.63 -7.83
N ILE A 431 -37.87 -22.39 -7.70
CA ILE A 431 -38.71 -22.33 -6.49
C ILE A 431 -37.94 -22.66 -5.20
N HIS A 432 -36.88 -23.46 -5.31
CA HIS A 432 -35.96 -23.80 -4.22
C HIS A 432 -35.20 -22.59 -3.65
N ALA A 433 -35.09 -21.49 -4.41
CA ALA A 433 -34.49 -20.25 -3.94
C ALA A 433 -35.41 -19.47 -2.99
N LEU A 434 -36.69 -19.86 -2.86
CA LEU A 434 -37.63 -19.30 -1.89
C LEU A 434 -37.63 -20.15 -0.61
N LYS A 435 -37.29 -19.54 0.52
CA LYS A 435 -37.31 -20.17 1.85
C LYS A 435 -38.42 -19.54 2.68
N LEU A 436 -39.50 -20.28 2.91
CA LEU A 436 -40.75 -19.74 3.45
C LEU A 436 -41.10 -20.40 4.78
N THR A 437 -41.47 -19.59 5.77
CA THR A 437 -41.94 -20.04 7.09
C THR A 437 -43.19 -19.26 7.48
N ASN A 438 -44.24 -19.92 7.97
CA ASN A 438 -45.50 -19.24 8.31
C ASN A 438 -46.19 -19.78 9.58
N ASN A 439 -45.41 -19.93 10.66
CA ASN A 439 -45.87 -20.63 11.86
C ASN A 439 -46.81 -19.80 12.74
N GLY A 440 -47.74 -20.49 13.41
CA GLY A 440 -48.49 -19.91 14.52
C GLY A 440 -47.63 -19.72 15.77
N GLY A 441 -48.02 -18.77 16.61
CA GLY A 441 -47.43 -18.54 17.92
C GLY A 441 -47.80 -19.63 18.93
N ILE A 442 -46.95 -19.80 19.94
CA ILE A 442 -47.14 -20.79 21.00
C ILE A 442 -48.09 -20.22 22.06
N GLY A 443 -49.03 -21.04 22.55
CA GLY A 443 -49.91 -20.68 23.65
C GLY A 443 -49.14 -20.43 24.95
N GLY A 444 -49.58 -19.45 25.73
CA GLY A 444 -48.96 -19.11 27.01
C GLY A 444 -49.21 -20.20 28.06
N PRO A 445 -48.28 -20.41 29.01
CA PRO A 445 -48.51 -21.33 30.10
C PRO A 445 -49.59 -20.79 31.05
N GLY A 446 -50.33 -21.69 31.70
CA GLY A 446 -51.23 -21.31 32.79
C GLY A 446 -50.47 -20.75 34.00
N GLY A 447 -51.16 -19.95 34.81
CA GLY A 447 -50.66 -19.49 36.11
C GLY A 447 -50.67 -20.61 37.13
N SER A 448 -49.72 -20.60 38.06
CA SER A 448 -49.77 -21.53 39.19
C SER A 448 -50.95 -21.21 40.10
N GLY A 449 -51.58 -22.22 40.71
CA GLY A 449 -52.50 -21.99 41.82
C GLY A 449 -51.75 -21.47 43.05
N GLY A 450 -52.43 -20.66 43.86
CA GLY A 450 -51.91 -20.21 45.14
C GLY A 450 -51.97 -21.33 46.17
N ILE A 451 -51.01 -21.39 47.06
CA ILE A 451 -50.97 -22.37 48.15
C ILE A 451 -51.98 -21.95 49.22
N GLY A 452 -52.77 -22.89 49.75
CA GLY A 452 -53.72 -22.58 50.82
C GLY A 452 -53.04 -22.24 52.14
N GLY A 453 -53.66 -21.34 52.91
CA GLY A 453 -53.15 -20.86 54.19
C GLY A 453 -53.06 -21.97 55.23
N VAL A 454 -52.07 -21.86 56.10
CA VAL A 454 -51.79 -22.78 57.21
C VAL A 454 -52.70 -22.48 58.40
N PHE A 455 -53.23 -23.53 59.04
CA PHE A 455 -53.89 -23.40 60.34
C PHE A 455 -52.83 -23.23 61.44
N SER A 456 -53.01 -22.26 62.34
CA SER A 456 -52.11 -22.06 63.48
C SER A 456 -52.59 -22.91 64.63
N ASP A 457 -51.83 -23.94 65.00
CA ASP A 457 -52.02 -24.62 66.28
C ASP A 457 -51.48 -23.70 67.39
N ASP A 458 -52.36 -22.93 68.03
CA ASP A 458 -52.04 -22.07 69.19
C ASP A 458 -51.71 -22.85 70.48
N ASP A 459 -51.32 -24.13 70.38
CA ASP A 459 -50.87 -24.92 71.53
C ASP A 459 -49.34 -24.90 71.62
N GLY A 460 -48.87 -24.03 72.52
CA GLY A 460 -47.47 -23.79 72.76
C GLY A 460 -46.66 -25.01 73.20
N GLY A 461 -45.40 -25.01 72.75
CA GLY A 461 -44.29 -25.64 73.46
C GLY A 461 -43.86 -27.02 72.95
N ALA A 462 -42.95 -27.04 71.98
CA ALA A 462 -41.72 -27.84 72.04
C ALA A 462 -40.85 -27.56 70.81
N GLU A 463 -39.59 -27.18 71.06
CA GLU A 463 -38.52 -27.30 70.08
C GLU A 463 -38.47 -28.74 69.55
N SER A 464 -38.75 -28.95 68.27
CA SER A 464 -38.48 -30.23 67.61
C SER A 464 -38.19 -30.01 66.14
N TRP A 465 -36.92 -30.19 65.81
CA TRP A 465 -36.27 -30.05 64.50
C TRP A 465 -36.61 -31.24 63.58
N LEU A 466 -37.78 -31.85 63.78
CA LEU A 466 -38.30 -33.04 63.10
C LEU A 466 -39.65 -32.79 62.40
N SER A 467 -40.13 -31.54 62.33
CA SER A 467 -41.43 -31.20 61.72
C SER A 467 -41.43 -31.14 60.18
N ASP A 468 -40.29 -31.29 59.50
CA ASP A 468 -40.21 -31.17 58.04
C ASP A 468 -40.87 -32.32 57.24
N ILE A 469 -41.53 -33.29 57.89
CA ILE A 469 -42.21 -34.42 57.21
C ILE A 469 -43.68 -34.61 57.67
N LEU A 470 -44.20 -33.81 58.59
CA LEU A 470 -45.61 -33.89 59.00
C LEU A 470 -46.42 -32.80 58.29
N LEU A 471 -47.46 -33.23 57.56
CA LEU A 471 -48.43 -32.35 56.89
C LEU A 471 -49.01 -31.38 57.91
N ILE A 472 -48.52 -30.14 57.92
CA ILE A 472 -49.18 -29.05 58.60
C ILE A 472 -50.55 -28.89 57.91
N PRO A 473 -51.67 -28.97 58.64
CA PRO A 473 -53.00 -28.78 58.06
C PRO A 473 -53.02 -27.44 57.32
N ARG A 474 -53.43 -27.46 56.05
CA ARG A 474 -53.58 -26.28 55.21
C ARG A 474 -54.97 -26.27 54.60
N MET A 475 -55.49 -25.07 54.38
CA MET A 475 -56.61 -24.85 53.49
C MET A 475 -56.28 -25.35 52.07
N ASN A 476 -57.32 -25.60 51.26
CA ASN A 476 -57.11 -26.09 49.90
C ASN A 476 -56.25 -25.11 49.09
N SER A 477 -55.30 -25.67 48.35
CA SER A 477 -54.55 -24.89 47.35
C SER A 477 -55.39 -24.68 46.11
N GLY A 478 -55.19 -23.54 45.46
CA GLY A 478 -55.80 -23.24 44.18
C GLY A 478 -55.31 -24.19 43.09
N ILE A 479 -56.17 -24.42 42.10
CA ILE A 479 -55.85 -25.24 40.93
C ILE A 479 -55.01 -24.40 39.94
N PRO A 480 -53.96 -24.97 39.31
CA PRO A 480 -53.25 -24.30 38.22
C PRO A 480 -54.16 -24.00 37.02
N GLY A 481 -53.91 -22.89 36.35
CA GLY A 481 -54.56 -22.54 35.09
C GLY A 481 -54.13 -23.47 33.95
N LYS A 482 -54.97 -23.59 32.92
CA LYS A 482 -54.67 -24.36 31.71
C LYS A 482 -53.74 -23.57 30.79
N PRO A 483 -52.86 -24.24 30.03
CA PRO A 483 -52.12 -23.58 28.96
C PRO A 483 -53.07 -23.09 27.85
N GLY A 484 -52.72 -21.97 27.24
CA GLY A 484 -53.38 -21.46 26.04
C GLY A 484 -53.13 -22.36 24.84
N ARG A 485 -53.97 -22.23 23.81
CA ARG A 485 -53.85 -22.99 22.57
C ARG A 485 -52.76 -22.38 21.69
N ASN A 486 -52.05 -23.23 20.95
CA ASN A 486 -51.15 -22.75 19.90
C ASN A 486 -51.97 -22.15 18.74
N GLY A 487 -51.43 -21.09 18.14
CA GLY A 487 -51.95 -20.53 16.90
C GLY A 487 -51.79 -21.52 15.76
N ARG A 488 -52.66 -21.41 14.76
CA ARG A 488 -52.56 -22.20 13.53
C ARG A 488 -51.45 -21.63 12.66
N ASN A 489 -50.77 -22.50 11.91
CA ASN A 489 -49.91 -22.05 10.82
C ASN A 489 -50.76 -21.36 9.75
N GLY A 490 -50.19 -20.35 9.09
CA GLY A 490 -50.83 -19.72 7.94
C GLY A 490 -50.83 -20.64 6.72
N GLU A 491 -51.32 -20.12 5.61
CA GLU A 491 -51.23 -20.78 4.31
C GLU A 491 -50.08 -20.21 3.46
N ILE A 492 -49.49 -21.06 2.61
CA ILE A 492 -48.54 -20.64 1.57
C ILE A 492 -49.16 -20.98 0.23
N ASN A 493 -49.51 -19.96 -0.54
CA ASN A 493 -50.21 -20.10 -1.80
C ASN A 493 -49.30 -19.70 -2.96
N PHE A 494 -49.10 -20.61 -3.90
CA PHE A 494 -48.38 -20.35 -5.15
C PHE A 494 -49.36 -20.14 -6.29
N ILE A 495 -49.30 -18.97 -6.91
CA ILE A 495 -50.17 -18.54 -8.01
C ILE A 495 -49.30 -18.36 -9.25
N TYR A 496 -49.46 -19.27 -10.20
CA TYR A 496 -48.69 -19.29 -11.44
C TYR A 496 -49.40 -18.48 -12.53
N PHE A 497 -48.65 -17.67 -13.27
CA PHE A 497 -49.16 -16.96 -14.46
C PHE A 497 -48.26 -17.12 -15.68
#